data_AF-C5CQV4-F1
#
_entry.id   AF-C5CQV4-F1
#
_cell.length_a   1.000
_cell.length_b   1.000
_cell.length_c   1.000
_cell.angle_alpha   90.00
_cell.angle_beta   90.00
_cell.angle_gamma   90.00
#
_symmetry.space_group_name_H-M   'P 1'
#
loop_
_entity.id
_entity.type
_entity.pdbx_description
1 polymer ?
#
loop_
_entity_poly.entity_id
_entity_poly.type
_entity_poly.pdbx_seq_one_letter_code
_entity_poly.pdbx_strand_id
1 'polypeptide(L)'
;MYDRVIQLAGSFAAGALASGALLAFAAGSPPSNVVAPRSMAAVPLPAVAGASRLGLLRNEAASGDELSNWQLSNALFDRYDASGEADDLYEALIWMERRRDVSGNAQLIARVVDRYCGQRVVRWHWFCVEGE
;
A
#
# COMPACT_ATOMS: atom_id res chain seq x y z
N MET A 1 35.76 -37.70 -0.49
CA MET A 1 34.68 -37.44 -1.47
C MET A 1 33.44 -38.18 -0.99
N TYR A 2 32.57 -37.50 -0.27
CA TYR A 2 31.22 -37.96 0.02
C TYR A 2 30.32 -36.77 -0.23
N ASP A 3 29.41 -36.87 -1.17
CA ASP A 3 28.06 -36.39 -0.87
C ASP A 3 27.02 -37.20 -1.64
N ARG A 4 25.98 -37.55 -0.90
CA ARG A 4 24.94 -38.51 -1.24
C ARG A 4 23.85 -37.78 -2.01
N VAL A 5 23.44 -38.37 -3.13
CA VAL A 5 22.21 -38.02 -3.83
C VAL A 5 21.03 -38.31 -2.89
N ILE A 6 20.35 -37.27 -2.42
CA ILE A 6 19.06 -37.39 -1.74
C ILE A 6 17.98 -36.97 -2.74
N GLN A 7 17.34 -37.98 -3.34
CA GLN A 7 16.02 -37.83 -3.94
C GLN A 7 14.99 -37.78 -2.81
N LEU A 8 14.19 -36.72 -2.76
CA LEU A 8 12.95 -36.70 -1.99
C LEU A 8 11.80 -36.45 -2.95
N ALA A 9 11.13 -37.55 -3.30
CA ALA A 9 9.78 -37.55 -3.82
C ALA A 9 8.84 -36.94 -2.76
N GLY A 10 8.02 -35.99 -3.18
CA GLY A 10 7.01 -35.35 -2.33
C GLY A 10 5.74 -35.09 -3.13
N SER A 11 4.82 -36.03 -3.03
CA SER A 11 3.49 -36.02 -3.62
C SER A 11 2.65 -34.85 -3.10
N PHE A 12 2.03 -34.06 -3.98
CA PHE A 12 0.95 -33.14 -3.58
C PHE A 12 -0.39 -33.73 -3.99
N ALA A 13 -1.09 -34.24 -2.98
CA ALA A 13 -2.43 -34.80 -3.09
C ALA A 13 -3.46 -33.73 -3.41
N ALA A 14 -4.44 -34.11 -4.23
CA ALA A 14 -5.63 -33.35 -4.55
C ALA A 14 -6.47 -33.06 -3.30
N GLY A 15 -6.99 -31.84 -3.21
CA GLY A 15 -8.00 -31.44 -2.24
C GLY A 15 -9.01 -30.50 -2.89
N ALA A 16 -10.08 -31.07 -3.44
CA ALA A 16 -11.25 -30.33 -3.88
C ALA A 16 -12.16 -30.08 -2.68
N LEU A 17 -12.53 -28.82 -2.43
CA LEU A 17 -13.67 -28.48 -1.57
C LEU A 17 -14.56 -27.50 -2.33
N ALA A 18 -15.58 -28.09 -2.96
CA ALA A 18 -16.79 -27.40 -3.35
C ALA A 18 -17.59 -27.02 -2.09
N SER A 19 -17.97 -25.75 -1.98
CA SER A 19 -18.96 -25.22 -1.05
C SER A 19 -19.20 -23.77 -1.50
N GLY A 20 -20.39 -23.21 -1.65
CA GLY A 20 -21.75 -23.59 -1.33
C GLY A 20 -22.54 -22.30 -1.58
N ALA A 21 -23.69 -22.43 -2.22
CA ALA A 21 -24.42 -21.32 -2.81
C ALA A 21 -25.17 -20.45 -1.78
N LEU A 22 -25.56 -19.25 -2.26
CA LEU A 22 -26.67 -18.39 -1.85
C LEU A 22 -26.56 -17.57 -0.55
N LEU A 23 -26.42 -16.25 -0.72
CA LEU A 23 -27.24 -15.28 0.02
C LEU A 23 -27.69 -14.16 -0.93
N ALA A 24 -28.90 -14.29 -1.45
CA ALA A 24 -29.65 -13.20 -2.07
C ALA A 24 -30.25 -12.34 -0.94
N PHE A 25 -29.74 -11.13 -0.76
CA PHE A 25 -30.42 -10.12 0.05
C PHE A 25 -31.30 -9.28 -0.86
N ALA A 26 -32.56 -9.68 -0.97
CA ALA A 26 -33.64 -8.81 -1.44
C ALA A 26 -34.19 -8.05 -0.22
N ALA A 27 -33.91 -6.75 -0.13
CA ALA A 27 -34.65 -5.84 0.73
C ALA A 27 -34.96 -4.59 -0.09
N GLY A 28 -36.18 -4.54 -0.63
CA GLY A 28 -36.76 -3.33 -1.20
C GLY A 28 -37.73 -2.69 -0.20
N SER A 29 -37.70 -1.35 -0.11
CA SER A 29 -38.82 -0.38 -0.04
C SER A 29 -38.27 1.01 0.43
N PRO A 30 -39.00 2.14 0.30
CA PRO A 30 -38.77 3.20 -0.68
C PRO A 30 -38.36 4.54 0.00
N PRO A 31 -38.24 5.70 -0.70
CA PRO A 31 -37.24 6.72 -0.39
C PRO A 31 -37.64 7.65 0.75
N SER A 32 -36.83 7.70 1.81
CA SER A 32 -36.83 8.85 2.72
C SER A 32 -35.99 9.97 2.11
N ASN A 33 -36.66 10.89 1.42
CA ASN A 33 -36.11 12.19 1.05
C ASN A 33 -35.86 13.01 2.32
N VAL A 34 -34.77 12.72 3.03
CA VAL A 34 -34.22 13.64 4.03
C VAL A 34 -33.30 14.58 3.25
N VAL A 35 -33.88 15.70 2.82
CA VAL A 35 -33.09 16.88 2.41
C VAL A 35 -32.36 17.35 3.66
N ALA A 36 -31.14 16.85 3.86
CA ALA A 36 -30.22 17.44 4.79
C ALA A 36 -29.89 18.87 4.30
N PRO A 37 -29.89 19.88 5.18
CA PRO A 37 -29.53 21.23 4.80
C PRO A 37 -28.11 21.19 4.20
N ARG A 38 -27.98 21.78 3.00
CA ARG A 38 -26.67 22.01 2.38
C ARG A 38 -25.90 22.96 3.29
N SER A 39 -25.07 22.42 4.17
CA SER A 39 -23.96 23.15 4.77
C SER A 39 -22.97 23.46 3.66
N MET A 40 -23.16 24.60 3.00
CA MET A 40 -22.09 25.29 2.31
C MET A 40 -21.16 25.90 3.36
N ALA A 41 -20.19 25.13 3.85
CA ALA A 41 -19.00 25.66 4.52
C ALA A 41 -17.92 24.59 4.65
N ALA A 42 -17.20 24.35 3.58
CA ALA A 42 -15.73 24.27 3.54
C ALA A 42 -15.35 24.08 2.08
N VAL A 43 -14.58 24.99 1.51
CA VAL A 43 -13.82 24.72 0.29
C VAL A 43 -12.63 23.86 0.72
N PRO A 44 -12.53 22.57 0.37
CA PRO A 44 -11.30 21.83 0.55
C PRO A 44 -10.58 21.87 -0.79
N LEU A 45 -9.84 22.95 -1.07
CA LEU A 45 -8.90 22.94 -2.18
C LEU A 45 -7.45 22.91 -1.67
N PRO A 46 -7.01 21.74 -1.17
CA PRO A 46 -5.63 21.32 -1.36
C PRO A 46 -5.49 19.96 -2.09
N ALA A 47 -6.57 19.20 -2.31
CA ALA A 47 -6.47 17.83 -2.85
C ALA A 47 -6.04 17.78 -4.33
N VAL A 48 -6.57 18.68 -5.18
CA VAL A 48 -6.25 18.70 -6.62
C VAL A 48 -4.80 19.16 -6.86
N ALA A 49 -4.32 20.14 -6.09
CA ALA A 49 -2.94 20.61 -6.15
C ALA A 49 -1.95 19.57 -5.61
N GLY A 50 -2.34 18.81 -4.58
CA GLY A 50 -1.56 17.68 -4.08
C GLY A 50 -1.45 16.56 -5.12
N ALA A 51 -2.55 16.21 -5.79
CA ALA A 51 -2.57 15.19 -6.83
C ALA A 51 -1.72 15.59 -8.05
N SER A 52 -1.75 16.86 -8.46
CA SER A 52 -0.90 17.35 -9.55
C SER A 52 0.58 17.35 -9.19
N ARG A 53 0.92 17.72 -7.94
CA ARG A 53 2.29 17.66 -7.44
C ARG A 53 2.82 16.23 -7.37
N LEU A 54 2.03 15.28 -6.86
CA LEU A 54 2.41 13.87 -6.85
C LEU A 54 2.56 13.31 -8.27
N GLY A 55 1.73 13.76 -9.22
CA GLY A 55 1.88 13.42 -10.63
C GLY A 55 3.23 13.84 -11.21
N LEU A 56 3.69 15.06 -10.92
CA LEU A 56 5.01 15.54 -11.34
C LEU A 56 6.13 14.71 -10.70
N LEU A 57 6.06 14.51 -9.39
CA LEU A 57 7.06 13.71 -8.66
C LEU A 57 7.13 12.27 -9.17
N ARG A 58 6.00 11.65 -9.55
CA ARG A 58 5.97 10.32 -10.19
C ARG A 58 6.70 10.31 -11.51
N ASN A 59 6.51 11.33 -12.35
CA ASN A 59 7.17 11.42 -13.65
C ASN A 59 8.68 11.62 -13.50
N GLU A 60 9.10 12.49 -12.59
CA GLU A 60 10.51 12.77 -12.31
C GLU A 60 11.20 11.57 -11.64
N ALA A 61 10.55 10.93 -10.66
CA ALA A 61 11.04 9.68 -10.07
C ALA A 61 11.14 8.57 -11.12
N ALA A 62 10.18 8.49 -12.05
CA ALA A 62 10.19 7.52 -13.14
C ALA A 62 11.30 7.76 -14.16
N SER A 63 11.71 9.01 -14.39
CA SER A 63 12.87 9.35 -15.24
C SER A 63 14.20 9.07 -14.56
N GLY A 64 14.17 8.78 -13.26
CA GLY A 64 15.30 8.35 -12.47
C GLY A 64 15.79 9.37 -11.45
N ASP A 65 15.09 10.50 -11.28
CA ASP A 65 15.45 11.51 -10.29
C ASP A 65 15.26 10.99 -8.86
N GLU A 66 16.37 10.81 -8.15
CA GLU A 66 16.38 10.20 -6.80
C GLU A 66 15.75 11.13 -5.75
N LEU A 67 15.94 12.44 -5.89
CA LEU A 67 15.34 13.42 -4.99
C LEU A 67 13.81 13.38 -5.10
N SER A 68 13.29 13.34 -6.32
CA SER A 68 11.85 13.25 -6.59
C SER A 68 11.27 11.93 -6.10
N ASN A 69 11.99 10.81 -6.26
CA ASN A 69 11.59 9.53 -5.69
C ASN A 69 11.47 9.58 -4.16
N TRP A 70 12.46 10.19 -3.50
CA TRP A 70 12.46 10.37 -2.05
C TRP A 70 11.32 11.30 -1.59
N GLN A 71 11.12 12.42 -2.28
CA GLN A 71 10.04 13.37 -1.98
C GLN A 71 8.66 12.75 -2.20
N LEU A 72 8.50 11.96 -3.27
CA LEU A 72 7.28 11.23 -3.57
C LEU A 72 6.95 10.22 -2.46
N SER A 73 7.93 9.41 -2.07
CA SER A 73 7.76 8.38 -1.05
C SER A 73 7.34 9.03 0.29
N ASN A 74 8.01 10.11 0.71
CA ASN A 74 7.63 10.85 1.91
C ASN A 74 6.22 11.44 1.82
N ALA A 75 5.89 12.09 0.71
CA ALA A 75 4.57 12.70 0.55
C ALA A 75 3.43 11.67 0.57
N LEU A 76 3.68 10.46 0.04
CA LEU A 76 2.74 9.34 0.13
C LEU A 76 2.61 8.80 1.55
N PHE A 77 3.71 8.64 2.30
CA PHE A 77 3.64 8.29 3.72
C PHE A 77 2.90 9.36 4.56
N ASP A 78 3.12 10.64 4.29
CA ASP A 78 2.44 11.73 4.99
C ASP A 78 0.93 11.75 4.67
N ARG A 79 0.55 11.44 3.42
CA ARG A 79 -0.85 11.27 3.04
C ARG A 79 -1.48 10.07 3.75
N TYR A 80 -0.78 8.94 3.81
CA TYR A 80 -1.23 7.78 4.56
C TYR A 80 -1.41 8.11 6.06
N ASP A 81 -0.47 8.80 6.69
CA ASP A 81 -0.59 9.22 8.08
C ASP A 81 -1.81 10.12 8.32
N ALA A 82 -2.20 10.93 7.32
CA ALA A 82 -3.35 11.81 7.40
C ALA A 82 -4.69 11.13 7.09
N SER A 83 -4.72 10.17 6.16
CA SER A 83 -5.96 9.59 5.61
C SER A 83 -6.22 8.15 6.04
N GLY A 84 -5.17 7.38 6.33
CA GLY A 84 -5.21 5.94 6.52
C GLY A 84 -5.41 5.14 5.23
N GLU A 85 -5.38 5.78 4.05
CA GLU A 85 -5.63 5.13 2.77
C GLU A 85 -4.47 4.19 2.39
N ALA A 86 -4.76 2.88 2.37
CA ALA A 86 -3.75 1.85 2.16
C ALA A 86 -3.04 1.95 0.80
N ASP A 87 -3.69 2.54 -0.21
CA ASP A 87 -3.11 2.75 -1.54
C ASP A 87 -1.92 3.71 -1.50
N ASP A 88 -1.99 4.77 -0.68
CA ASP A 88 -0.88 5.72 -0.51
C ASP A 88 0.32 5.02 0.15
N LEU A 89 0.06 4.18 1.17
CA LEU A 89 1.10 3.37 1.82
C LEU A 89 1.71 2.34 0.86
N TYR A 90 0.89 1.62 0.12
CA TYR A 90 1.34 0.63 -0.85
C TYR A 90 2.20 1.27 -1.95
N GLU A 91 1.76 2.42 -2.49
CA GLU A 91 2.52 3.13 -3.50
C GLU A 91 3.87 3.65 -2.96
N ALA A 92 3.90 4.16 -1.73
CA ALA A 92 5.14 4.61 -1.10
C ALA A 92 6.20 3.50 -1.04
N LEU A 93 5.78 2.28 -0.70
CA LEU A 93 6.67 1.11 -0.65
C LEU A 93 7.26 0.80 -2.02
N ILE A 94 6.46 0.83 -3.10
CA ILE A 94 6.94 0.58 -4.47
C ILE A 94 8.05 1.55 -4.84
N TRP A 95 7.86 2.84 -4.59
CA TRP A 95 8.86 3.86 -4.92
C TRP A 95 10.13 3.73 -4.07
N MET A 96 9.98 3.37 -2.79
CA MET A 96 11.14 3.13 -1.92
C MET A 96 11.94 1.91 -2.37
N GLU A 97 11.29 0.79 -2.70
CA GLU A 97 11.97 -0.44 -3.14
C GLU A 97 12.73 -0.24 -4.46
N ARG A 98 12.17 0.54 -5.40
CA ARG A 98 12.78 0.80 -6.70
C ARG A 98 14.17 1.46 -6.61
N ARG A 99 14.46 2.13 -5.48
CA ARG A 99 15.72 2.81 -5.20
C ARG A 99 16.40 2.33 -3.91
N ARG A 100 16.14 1.08 -3.50
CA ARG A 100 16.60 0.50 -2.22
C ARG A 100 18.06 0.84 -1.84
N ASP A 101 18.98 0.78 -2.79
CA ASP A 101 20.42 0.91 -2.55
C ASP A 101 20.90 2.37 -2.44
N VAL A 102 20.01 3.35 -2.56
CA VAL A 102 20.34 4.77 -2.47
C VAL A 102 20.35 5.22 -1.01
N SER A 103 21.42 5.90 -0.59
CA SER A 103 21.68 6.33 0.80
C SER A 103 20.55 7.15 1.44
N GLY A 104 19.67 7.78 0.65
CA GLY A 104 18.52 8.55 1.13
C GLY A 104 17.38 7.70 1.73
N ASN A 105 17.35 6.39 1.44
CA ASN A 105 16.25 5.53 1.86
C ASN A 105 16.33 5.03 3.29
N ALA A 106 17.50 5.11 3.96
CA ALA A 106 17.66 4.64 5.33
C ALA A 106 16.63 5.27 6.31
N GLN A 107 16.32 6.56 6.12
CA GLN A 107 15.33 7.27 6.94
C GLN A 107 13.90 6.79 6.67
N LEU A 108 13.58 6.51 5.40
CA LEU A 108 12.27 5.95 5.02
C LEU A 108 12.09 4.53 5.56
N ILE A 109 13.15 3.71 5.47
CA ILE A 109 13.16 2.35 6.01
C ILE A 109 12.93 2.38 7.52
N ALA A 110 13.64 3.24 8.26
CA ALA A 110 13.45 3.40 9.69
C ALA A 110 12.00 3.79 10.04
N ARG A 111 11.38 4.71 9.27
CA ARG A 111 9.97 5.08 9.43
C ARG A 111 9.02 3.91 9.21
N VAL A 112 9.26 3.10 8.18
CA VAL A 112 8.45 1.90 7.88
C VAL A 112 8.52 0.89 9.03
N VAL A 113 9.73 0.62 9.52
CA VAL A 113 9.96 -0.32 10.63
C VAL A 113 9.25 0.15 11.90
N ASP A 114 9.40 1.43 12.26
CA ASP A 114 8.85 2.00 13.49
C ASP A 114 7.30 2.08 13.48
N ARG A 115 6.70 2.43 12.34
CA ARG A 115 5.28 2.86 12.32
C ARG A 115 4.35 1.97 11.53
N TYR A 116 4.87 1.23 10.54
CA TYR A 116 4.01 0.63 9.51
C TYR A 116 4.07 -0.91 9.46
N CYS A 117 4.98 -1.58 10.15
CA CYS A 117 5.05 -3.06 10.13
C CYS A 117 3.78 -3.78 10.61
N GLY A 118 2.96 -3.14 11.46
CA GLY A 118 1.66 -3.67 11.85
C GLY A 118 0.58 -3.60 10.74
N GLN A 119 0.83 -2.84 9.67
CA GLN A 119 -0.14 -2.63 8.60
C GLN A 119 -0.20 -3.83 7.67
N ARG A 120 -1.41 -4.21 7.24
CA ARG A 120 -1.65 -5.40 6.41
C ARG A 120 -0.75 -5.46 5.17
N VAL A 121 -0.54 -4.33 4.51
CA VAL A 121 0.26 -4.23 3.28
C VAL A 121 1.77 -4.32 3.50
N VAL A 122 2.23 -4.11 4.75
CA VAL A 122 3.66 -4.03 5.11
C VAL A 122 4.11 -5.22 5.94
N ARG A 123 3.20 -5.91 6.66
CA ARG A 123 3.60 -6.92 7.66
C ARG A 123 4.46 -8.07 7.11
N TRP A 124 4.33 -8.35 5.81
CA TRP A 124 5.09 -9.40 5.11
C TRP A 124 6.23 -8.83 4.27
N HIS A 125 6.44 -7.53 4.33
CA HIS A 125 7.50 -6.86 3.62
C HIS A 125 8.83 -7.15 4.29
N TRP A 126 9.88 -7.34 3.50
CA TRP A 126 11.20 -7.75 4.00
C TRP A 126 11.80 -6.78 5.05
N PHE A 127 11.48 -5.47 5.00
CA PHE A 127 11.82 -4.50 6.05
C PHE A 127 11.32 -4.90 7.45
N CYS A 128 10.18 -5.59 7.51
CA CYS A 128 9.51 -5.96 8.75
C CYS A 128 9.75 -7.42 9.15
N VAL A 129 10.01 -8.30 8.17
CA VAL A 129 10.28 -9.73 8.43
C VAL A 129 11.73 -9.96 8.86
N GLU A 130 12.68 -9.16 8.37
CA GLU A 130 14.10 -9.29 8.76
C GLU A 130 14.46 -8.49 10.04
N GLY A 131 13.47 -7.89 10.71
CA GLY A 131 13.65 -7.05 11.90
C GLY A 131 12.94 -7.54 13.18
N GLU A 132 12.34 -8.74 13.17
CA GLU A 132 11.92 -9.45 14.40
C GLU A 132 13.08 -10.23 15.04
#